data_AF-A0A9W7GS64-F1
#
_entry.id   AF-A0A9W7GS64-F1
#
_cell.length_a   1.000
_cell.length_b   1.000
_cell.length_c   1.000
_cell.angle_alpha   90.00
_cell.angle_beta   90.00
_cell.angle_gamma   90.00
#
_symmetry.space_group_name_H-M   'P 1'
#
loop_
_entity.id
_entity.type
_entity.pdbx_description
1 polymer ?
#
loop_
_entity_poly.entity_id
_entity_poly.type
_entity_poly.pdbx_seq_one_letter_code
_entity_poly.pdbx_strand_id
1 'polypeptide(L)'
;MKDGVHGVLLHHITADELPPVTFAIAAQETDVVRVSECPFFLISGNSEGITAKEMWQEIKEHGSFEHLRSTEASVYSERGCSIGAAIAASVTVPSNDVRTVTFSLAWDSPEVKFLCGKTYYRFVLTYLQKKFPCLKSLFAC
;
A
#
# COMPACT_ATOMS: atom_id res chain seq x y z
N MET A 1 -15.73 -7.90 -12.22
CA MET A 1 -15.49 -8.66 -10.98
C MET A 1 -14.15 -8.22 -10.46
N LYS A 2 -14.03 -7.71 -9.23
CA LYS A 2 -12.72 -7.44 -8.63
C LYS A 2 -12.02 -8.79 -8.44
N ASP A 3 -10.76 -8.93 -8.86
CA ASP A 3 -9.99 -10.19 -8.83
C ASP A 3 -9.61 -10.65 -7.40
N GLY A 4 -10.43 -10.30 -6.39
CA GLY A 4 -10.11 -10.46 -4.96
C GLY A 4 -8.91 -9.63 -4.52
N VAL A 5 -8.47 -8.64 -5.31
CA VAL A 5 -7.27 -7.85 -4.97
C VAL A 5 -7.65 -6.66 -4.10
N HIS A 6 -7.00 -6.59 -2.96
CA HIS A 6 -7.09 -5.56 -1.94
C HIS A 6 -5.77 -4.82 -1.89
N GLY A 7 -5.78 -3.51 -1.69
CA GLY A 7 -4.56 -2.74 -1.79
C GLY A 7 -4.70 -1.29 -1.38
N VAL A 8 -3.59 -0.74 -0.91
CA VAL A 8 -3.47 0.64 -0.45
C VAL A 8 -2.41 1.37 -1.26
N LEU A 9 -2.65 2.65 -1.51
CA LEU A 9 -1.74 3.53 -2.24
C LEU A 9 -1.27 4.65 -1.31
N LEU A 10 0.03 4.96 -1.38
CA LEU A 10 0.64 6.10 -0.73
C LEU A 10 1.19 7.04 -1.79
N HIS A 11 0.57 8.21 -1.91
CA HIS A 11 1.03 9.25 -2.83
C HIS A 11 1.95 10.21 -2.09
N HIS A 12 3.21 10.26 -2.50
CA HIS A 12 4.18 11.20 -1.96
C HIS A 12 4.37 12.37 -2.92
N ILE A 13 3.90 13.54 -2.48
CA ILE A 13 4.16 14.82 -3.15
C ILE A 13 5.50 15.33 -2.63
N THR A 14 6.53 15.22 -3.47
CA THR A 14 7.87 15.67 -3.14
C THR A 14 7.96 17.20 -3.16
N ALA A 15 8.80 17.75 -2.28
CA ALA A 15 9.15 19.16 -2.29
C ALA A 15 10.04 19.52 -3.51
N ASP A 16 10.26 20.81 -3.73
CA ASP A 16 11.31 21.35 -4.61
C ASP A 16 11.25 20.87 -6.07
N GLU A 17 10.04 20.83 -6.63
CA GLU A 17 9.75 20.40 -8.01
C GLU A 17 10.20 18.97 -8.36
N LEU A 18 10.58 18.15 -7.39
CA LEU A 18 10.90 16.74 -7.69
C LEU A 18 9.64 16.02 -8.18
N PRO A 19 9.77 14.96 -9.00
CA PRO A 19 8.63 14.22 -9.47
C PRO A 19 7.91 13.50 -8.33
N PRO A 20 6.56 13.51 -8.31
CA PRO A 20 5.81 12.75 -7.33
C PRO A 20 6.07 11.25 -7.50
N VAL A 21 5.95 10.52 -6.40
CA VAL A 21 6.06 9.06 -6.38
C VAL A 21 4.86 8.46 -5.69
N THR A 22 4.20 7.51 -6.35
CA THR A 22 3.12 6.75 -5.75
C THR A 22 3.61 5.34 -5.44
N PHE A 23 3.48 4.91 -4.20
CA PHE A 23 3.72 3.52 -3.80
C PHE A 23 2.38 2.79 -3.69
N ALA A 24 2.36 1.52 -4.03
CA ALA A 24 1.17 0.66 -3.91
C ALA A 24 1.57 -0.70 -3.37
N ILE A 25 0.84 -1.17 -2.38
CA ILE A 25 0.95 -2.55 -1.87
C ILE A 25 -0.42 -3.21 -1.94
N ALA A 26 -0.45 -4.47 -2.36
CA ALA A 26 -1.67 -5.25 -2.48
C ALA A 26 -1.48 -6.69 -2.03
N ALA A 27 -2.59 -7.32 -1.71
CA ALA A 27 -2.72 -8.74 -1.45
C ALA A 27 -3.96 -9.30 -2.14
N GLN A 28 -3.94 -10.59 -2.43
CA GLN A 28 -5.08 -11.28 -3.02
C GLN A 28 -5.88 -12.01 -1.94
N GLU A 29 -7.14 -11.62 -1.76
CA GLU A 29 -8.16 -12.35 -1.03
C GLU A 29 -8.62 -13.57 -1.83
N THR A 30 -8.81 -14.68 -1.13
CA THR A 30 -9.30 -15.94 -1.69
C THR A 30 -10.32 -16.54 -0.71
N ASP A 31 -10.93 -17.68 -1.03
CA ASP A 31 -11.89 -18.33 -0.13
C ASP A 31 -11.31 -18.67 1.26
N VAL A 32 -9.98 -18.82 1.36
CA VAL A 32 -9.27 -19.21 2.58
C VAL A 32 -8.32 -18.13 3.13
N VAL A 33 -8.06 -17.08 2.36
CA VAL A 33 -7.20 -15.95 2.77
C VAL A 33 -8.07 -14.73 2.90
N ARG A 34 -8.15 -14.16 4.11
CA ARG A 34 -8.86 -12.91 4.38
C ARG A 34 -7.88 -11.75 4.35
N VAL A 35 -8.25 -10.66 3.67
CA VAL A 35 -7.39 -9.48 3.58
C VAL A 35 -8.08 -8.29 4.25
N SER A 36 -7.30 -7.55 5.02
CA SER A 36 -7.73 -6.31 5.67
C SER A 36 -6.70 -5.21 5.45
N GLU A 37 -7.16 -3.98 5.39
CA GLU A 37 -6.36 -2.82 4.98
C GLU A 37 -6.31 -1.80 6.11
N CYS A 38 -5.15 -1.18 6.30
CA CYS A 38 -4.96 0.02 7.10
C CYS A 38 -4.50 1.12 6.13
N PRO A 39 -5.44 1.96 5.63
CA PRO A 39 -5.16 2.93 4.56
C PRO A 39 -4.06 3.92 4.91
N PHE A 40 -3.98 4.34 6.18
CA PHE A 40 -2.84 5.09 6.70
C PHE A 40 -2.72 4.98 8.22
N PHE A 41 -1.50 5.14 8.73
CA PHE A 41 -1.17 5.35 10.14
C PHE A 41 0.05 6.28 10.26
N LEU A 42 0.19 6.94 11.40
CA LEU A 42 1.26 7.86 11.70
C LEU A 42 2.53 7.11 12.12
N ILE A 43 3.61 7.32 11.37
CA ILE A 43 4.96 6.85 11.72
C ILE A 43 5.64 7.87 12.62
N SER A 44 5.53 9.15 12.28
CA SER A 44 6.11 10.25 13.04
C SER A 44 5.36 11.56 12.79
N GLY A 45 5.39 12.47 13.76
CA GLY A 45 4.70 13.76 13.70
C GLY A 45 3.65 13.89 14.80
N ASN A 46 2.98 15.03 14.83
CA ASN A 46 2.02 15.39 15.88
C ASN A 46 0.58 15.50 15.35
N SER A 47 0.30 14.92 14.18
CA SER A 47 -1.06 14.87 13.65
C SER A 47 -1.93 13.93 14.46
N GLU A 48 -3.24 14.14 14.39
CA GLU A 48 -4.22 13.21 14.95
C GLU A 48 -4.42 12.02 13.99
N GLY A 49 -4.51 10.81 14.54
CA GLY A 49 -4.76 9.60 13.75
C GLY A 49 -4.25 8.34 14.43
N ILE A 50 -4.43 7.21 13.75
CA ILE A 50 -3.92 5.92 14.21
C ILE A 50 -2.39 5.99 14.26
N THR A 51 -1.81 5.70 15.42
CA THR A 51 -0.36 5.62 15.58
C THR A 51 0.20 4.28 15.10
N ALA A 52 1.48 4.24 14.74
CA ALA A 52 2.16 2.98 14.44
C ALA A 52 2.06 1.95 15.58
N LYS A 53 1.97 2.40 16.83
CA LYS A 53 1.77 1.54 18.00
C LYS A 53 0.39 0.90 18.00
N GLU A 54 -0.67 1.67 17.76
CA GLU A 54 -2.05 1.16 17.70
C GLU A 54 -2.22 0.21 16.52
N MET A 55 -1.70 0.57 15.34
CA MET A 55 -1.67 -0.32 14.18
C MET A 55 -0.98 -1.65 14.52
N TRP A 56 0.16 -1.62 15.20
CA TRP A 56 0.88 -2.84 15.60
C TRP A 56 0.16 -3.66 16.68
N GLN A 57 -0.55 -2.99 17.59
CA GLN A 57 -1.30 -3.69 18.63
C GLN A 57 -2.49 -4.43 18.03
N GLU A 58 -3.21 -3.79 17.10
CA GLU A 58 -4.33 -4.38 16.38
C GLU A 58 -3.90 -5.67 15.63
N ILE A 59 -2.82 -5.61 14.85
CA ILE A 59 -2.35 -6.79 14.10
C ILE A 59 -1.90 -7.91 15.06
N LYS A 60 -1.34 -7.56 16.21
CA LYS A 60 -0.89 -8.52 17.22
C LYS A 60 -2.06 -9.22 17.92
N GLU A 61 -3.15 -8.50 18.20
CA GLU A 61 -4.30 -9.02 18.93
C GLU A 61 -5.28 -9.76 18.01
N HIS A 62 -5.53 -9.22 16.83
CA HIS A 62 -6.61 -9.68 15.94
C HIS A 62 -6.11 -10.32 14.64
N GLY A 63 -4.82 -10.19 14.30
CA GLY A 63 -4.27 -10.69 13.03
C GLY A 63 -4.87 -10.01 11.79
N SER A 64 -5.64 -8.95 11.96
CA SER A 64 -6.36 -8.23 10.92
C SER A 64 -6.58 -6.78 11.35
N PHE A 65 -6.98 -5.91 10.42
CA PHE A 65 -7.29 -4.51 10.70
C PHE A 65 -8.80 -4.23 10.75
N GLU A 66 -9.66 -5.25 10.84
CA GLU A 66 -11.12 -5.09 10.78
C GLU A 66 -11.69 -4.29 11.96
N HIS A 67 -11.04 -4.30 13.12
CA HIS A 67 -11.49 -3.55 14.31
C HIS A 67 -10.82 -2.17 14.41
N LEU A 68 -9.83 -1.91 13.55
CA LEU A 68 -9.21 -0.61 13.44
C LEU A 68 -10.19 0.34 12.75
N ARG A 69 -10.74 1.31 13.50
CA ARG A 69 -11.59 2.34 12.90
C ARG A 69 -10.75 3.31 12.08
N SER A 70 -10.50 2.98 10.82
CA SER A 70 -9.98 3.93 9.85
C SER A 70 -11.10 4.91 9.48
N THR A 71 -10.98 6.17 9.92
CA THR A 71 -11.82 7.26 9.42
C THR A 71 -11.66 7.34 7.90
N GLU A 72 -12.77 7.45 7.18
CA GLU A 72 -12.77 7.50 5.70
C GLU A 72 -11.74 8.51 5.18
N ALA A 73 -10.97 8.03 4.22
CA ALA A 73 -9.80 8.68 3.66
C ALA A 73 -10.12 10.06 3.05
N SER A 74 -9.57 11.13 3.61
CA SER A 74 -9.00 12.24 2.84
C SER A 74 -8.35 13.27 3.76
N VAL A 75 -7.12 13.01 4.19
CA VAL A 75 -6.30 14.12 4.69
C VAL A 75 -4.89 13.88 4.21
N TYR A 76 -4.43 14.73 3.30
CA TYR A 76 -3.00 14.87 3.02
C TYR A 76 -2.24 14.86 4.35
N SER A 77 -1.14 14.12 4.45
CA SER A 77 -0.32 14.16 5.67
C SER A 77 0.04 15.60 5.99
N GLU A 78 -0.09 15.99 7.26
CA GLU A 78 0.35 17.31 7.70
C GLU A 78 1.85 17.50 7.42
N ARG A 79 2.26 18.74 7.14
CA ARG A 79 3.68 19.04 6.89
C ARG A 79 4.52 18.62 8.09
N GLY A 80 5.62 17.91 7.83
CA GLY A 80 6.51 17.39 8.85
C GLY A 80 6.05 16.07 9.49
N CYS A 81 4.88 15.55 9.10
CA CYS A 81 4.43 14.22 9.50
C CYS A 81 4.80 13.18 8.44
N SER A 82 5.03 11.95 8.87
CA SER A 82 5.26 10.79 8.02
C SER A 82 4.17 9.77 8.27
N ILE A 83 3.56 9.28 7.19
CA ILE A 83 2.52 8.27 7.21
C ILE A 83 3.02 6.97 6.59
N GLY A 84 2.50 5.85 7.09
CA GLY A 84 2.61 4.54 6.48
C GLY A 84 1.23 4.01 6.14
N ALA A 85 1.17 2.95 5.36
CA ALA A 85 -0.03 2.17 5.09
C ALA A 85 0.31 0.70 5.26
N ALA A 86 -0.69 -0.12 5.59
CA ALA A 86 -0.48 -1.54 5.80
C ALA A 86 -1.61 -2.37 5.20
N ILE A 87 -1.28 -3.61 4.86
CA ILE A 87 -2.23 -4.63 4.43
C ILE A 87 -1.89 -5.91 5.17
N ALA A 88 -2.90 -6.58 5.71
CA ALA A 88 -2.77 -7.82 6.45
C ALA A 88 -3.55 -8.91 5.73
N ALA A 89 -2.93 -10.07 5.59
CA ALA A 89 -3.57 -11.27 5.09
C ALA A 89 -3.53 -12.35 6.16
N SER A 90 -4.71 -12.87 6.50
CA SER A 90 -4.92 -13.87 7.53
C SER A 90 -5.44 -15.16 6.95
N VAL A 91 -4.82 -16.28 7.36
CA VAL A 91 -5.18 -17.62 6.90
C VAL A 91 -4.89 -18.64 8.01
N THR A 92 -5.83 -19.55 8.23
CA THR A 92 -5.63 -20.72 9.10
C THR A 92 -5.03 -21.85 8.26
N VAL A 93 -3.91 -22.41 8.72
CA VAL A 93 -3.24 -23.53 8.05
C VAL A 93 -3.52 -24.82 8.83
N PRO A 94 -4.33 -25.76 8.29
CA PRO A 94 -4.53 -27.07 8.89
C PRO A 94 -3.23 -27.89 8.97
N SER A 95 -3.22 -28.91 9.82
CA SER A 95 -2.11 -29.87 9.88
C SER A 95 -1.91 -30.55 8.53
N ASN A 96 -0.65 -30.72 8.12
CA ASN A 96 -0.24 -31.29 6.83
C ASN A 96 -0.77 -30.57 5.57
N ASP A 97 -1.18 -29.32 5.70
CA ASP A 97 -1.69 -28.52 4.59
C ASP A 97 -0.75 -27.37 4.23
N VAL A 98 -0.84 -26.87 3.00
CA VAL A 98 -0.06 -25.73 2.50
C VAL A 98 -0.99 -24.68 1.95
N ARG A 99 -0.82 -23.44 2.41
CA ARG A 99 -1.59 -22.28 1.95
C ARG A 99 -0.65 -21.26 1.31
N THR A 100 -1.10 -20.65 0.23
CA THR A 100 -0.36 -19.62 -0.49
C THR A 100 -1.06 -18.28 -0.32
N VAL A 101 -0.29 -17.27 0.06
CA VAL A 101 -0.75 -15.89 0.15
C VAL A 101 0.08 -15.06 -0.83
N THR A 102 -0.58 -14.28 -1.67
CA THR A 102 0.07 -13.48 -2.72
C THR A 102 0.05 -12.01 -2.33
N PHE A 103 1.23 -11.40 -2.26
CA PHE A 103 1.41 -9.95 -2.13
C PHE A 103 2.05 -9.37 -3.38
N SER A 104 1.86 -8.07 -3.59
CA SER A 104 2.52 -7.31 -4.65
C SER A 104 2.87 -5.92 -4.14
N LEU A 105 4.07 -5.45 -4.48
CA LEU A 105 4.55 -4.10 -4.21
C LEU A 105 4.92 -3.46 -5.54
N ALA A 106 4.51 -2.21 -5.72
CA ALA A 106 4.75 -1.44 -6.92
C ALA A 106 4.94 0.03 -6.59
N TRP A 107 5.56 0.76 -7.52
CA TRP A 107 5.64 2.20 -7.44
C TRP A 107 5.59 2.81 -8.83
N ASP A 108 4.97 3.97 -8.92
CA ASP A 108 4.97 4.82 -10.10
C ASP A 108 5.81 6.07 -9.82
N SER A 109 6.87 6.24 -10.61
CA SER A 109 7.79 7.38 -10.59
C SER A 109 8.13 7.69 -12.05
N PRO A 110 7.23 8.39 -12.75
CA PRO A 110 7.27 8.50 -14.20
C PRO A 110 8.46 9.32 -14.69
N GLU A 111 9.01 10.21 -13.87
CA GLU A 111 10.10 11.11 -14.24
C GLU A 111 11.36 10.85 -13.43
N VAL A 112 12.52 11.00 -14.09
CA VAL A 112 13.84 11.02 -13.46
C VAL A 112 14.48 12.36 -13.77
N LYS A 113 14.74 13.16 -12.74
CA LYS A 113 15.49 14.41 -12.83
C LYS A 113 16.95 14.15 -12.47
N PHE A 114 17.87 14.46 -13.39
CA PHE A 114 19.31 14.42 -13.14
C PHE A 114 19.80 15.76 -12.62
N LEU A 115 20.90 15.76 -11.85
CA LEU A 115 21.52 16.97 -11.30
C LEU A 115 21.91 18.01 -12.37
N CYS A 116 22.10 17.58 -13.62
CA CYS A 116 22.36 18.48 -14.75
C CYS A 116 21.10 19.16 -15.33
N GLY A 117 19.95 19.05 -14.67
CA GLY A 117 18.69 19.68 -15.06
C GLY A 117 17.90 18.95 -16.15
N LYS A 118 18.39 17.78 -16.61
CA LYS A 118 17.68 16.98 -17.62
C LYS A 118 16.65 16.06 -16.96
N THR A 119 15.42 16.09 -17.47
CA THR A 119 14.34 15.19 -17.07
C THR A 119 14.08 14.14 -18.15
N TYR A 120 13.96 12.88 -17.74
CA TYR A 120 13.62 11.77 -18.64
C TYR A 120 12.41 11.03 -18.09
N TYR A 121 11.53 10.58 -18.99
CA TYR A 121 10.42 9.70 -18.62
C TYR A 121 10.88 8.26 -18.54
N ARG A 122 10.57 7.58 -17.43
CA ARG A 122 10.76 6.13 -17.32
C ARG A 122 9.71 5.43 -18.18
N PHE A 123 10.15 4.69 -19.19
CA PHE A 123 9.28 3.78 -19.91
C PHE A 123 9.01 2.53 -19.04
N VAL A 124 7.97 2.58 -18.21
CA VAL A 124 7.50 1.43 -17.40
C VAL A 124 6.30 0.73 -18.06
N LEU A 125 5.68 1.37 -19.05
CA LEU A 125 4.44 0.93 -19.69
C LEU A 125 4.66 -0.18 -20.72
N THR A 126 4.95 -1.41 -20.27
CA THR A 126 4.42 -2.64 -20.93
C THR A 126 4.72 -3.93 -20.18
N TYR A 127 5.76 -4.00 -19.33
CA TYR A 127 6.22 -5.27 -18.77
C TYR A 127 5.49 -5.70 -17.49
N LEU A 128 5.15 -4.75 -16.61
CA LEU A 128 4.58 -5.07 -15.30
C LEU A 128 3.13 -5.57 -15.39
N GLN A 129 2.32 -4.98 -16.28
CA GLN A 129 0.92 -5.38 -16.49
C GLN A 129 0.78 -6.78 -17.11
N LYS A 130 1.79 -7.31 -17.81
CA LYS A 130 1.72 -8.65 -18.42
C LYS A 130 2.05 -9.79 -17.44
N LYS A 131 2.79 -9.52 -16.36
CA LYS A 131 3.37 -10.57 -15.50
C LYS A 131 2.73 -10.67 -14.11
N PHE A 132 2.04 -9.63 -13.64
CA PHE A 132 1.45 -9.58 -12.30
C PHE A 132 -0.01 -9.15 -12.36
N PRO A 133 -0.98 -10.09 -12.26
CA PRO A 133 -2.41 -9.78 -12.27
C PRO A 133 -2.80 -8.75 -11.20
N CYS A 134 -2.20 -8.83 -10.01
CA CYS A 134 -2.46 -7.90 -8.90
C CYS A 134 -2.00 -6.46 -9.20
N LEU A 135 -1.04 -6.25 -10.11
CA LEU A 135 -0.63 -4.89 -10.52
C LEU A 135 -1.58 -4.27 -11.54
N LYS A 136 -2.34 -5.05 -12.31
CA LYS A 136 -3.33 -4.50 -13.25
C LYS A 136 -4.41 -3.71 -12.50
N SER A 137 -4.83 -4.20 -11.33
CA SER A 137 -5.85 -3.55 -10.51
C SER A 137 -5.34 -2.38 -9.67
N LEU A 138 -4.02 -2.28 -9.42
CA LEU A 138 -3.44 -1.24 -8.56
C LEU A 138 -3.28 0.13 -9.23
N PHE A 139 -3.12 0.17 -10.56
CA PHE A 139 -2.93 1.41 -11.32
C PHE A 139 -3.97 1.60 -12.44
N ALA A 140 -5.00 0.77 -12.49
CA ALA A 140 -6.16 0.98 -13.36
C ALA A 140 -7.19 1.87 -12.64
N CYS A 141 -6.85 3.15 -12.49
CA CYS A 141 -7.79 4.20 -12.15
C CYS A 141 -7.53 5.37 -13.10
#